data_AF-A0AAD7UR65-F1
#
_entry.id   AF-A0AAD7UR65-F1
#
_cell.length_a   1.000
_cell.length_b   1.000
_cell.length_c   1.000
_cell.angle_alpha   90.00
_cell.angle_beta   90.00
_cell.angle_gamma   90.00
#
_symmetry.space_group_name_H-M   'P 1'
#
loop_
_entity.id
_entity.type
_entity.pdbx_description
1 polymer ?
#
loop_
_entity_poly.entity_id
_entity_poly.type
_entity_poly.pdbx_seq_one_letter_code
_entity_poly.pdbx_strand_id
1 'polypeptide(L)'
;METSLRDRVDSLLTEYSQLTRQFFQSLTAIAENTSTTTDPLQQAPDQLVKRITDVDARLQSALEEIEQHQARQQRIIAVQDEIQQHQAALLSLVERLNEARETLDKELTQASKEQKSIQFADKTNVDFSDILSYASKLSKYTSAPPGFDQMSNDFKVDFEKPYPDEDRMRRGLLYRQYAGTHVLPNITDETVEHLSMASSEDEERRGSAGAADGASGNKPATEEAQDNFWILDLNPDLPS
;
A
#
# COMPACT_ATOMS: atom_id res chain seq x y z
N MET A 1 -38.40 -15.62 -12.71
CA MET A 1 -37.34 -16.37 -13.42
C MET A 1 -37.31 -15.80 -14.83
N GLU A 2 -36.52 -14.75 -15.03
CA GLU A 2 -36.32 -14.21 -16.38
C GLU A 2 -35.46 -15.23 -17.11
N THR A 3 -36.07 -16.02 -18.00
CA THR A 3 -35.33 -16.94 -18.86
C THR A 3 -34.32 -16.10 -19.64
N SER A 4 -33.04 -16.43 -19.54
CA SER A 4 -31.98 -15.71 -20.24
C SER A 4 -32.32 -15.62 -21.72
N LEU A 5 -31.99 -14.51 -22.38
CA LEU A 5 -32.29 -14.35 -23.80
C LEU A 5 -31.63 -15.46 -24.64
N ARG A 6 -30.53 -16.04 -24.16
CA ARG A 6 -29.95 -17.28 -24.70
C ARG A 6 -30.90 -18.47 -24.61
N ASP A 7 -31.44 -18.76 -23.43
CA ASP A 7 -32.39 -19.86 -23.22
C ASP A 7 -33.65 -19.71 -24.10
N ARG A 8 -34.08 -18.47 -24.34
CA ARG A 8 -35.18 -18.16 -25.24
C ARG A 8 -34.83 -18.44 -26.71
N VAL A 9 -33.63 -18.11 -27.17
CA VAL A 9 -33.20 -18.42 -28.54
C VAL A 9 -32.97 -19.91 -28.72
N ASP A 10 -32.39 -20.60 -27.74
CA ASP A 10 -32.15 -22.04 -27.78
C ASP A 10 -33.46 -22.84 -27.79
N SER A 11 -34.48 -22.40 -27.03
CA SER A 11 -35.82 -22.99 -27.10
C SER A 11 -36.51 -22.75 -28.46
N LEU A 12 -36.38 -21.56 -29.06
CA LEU A 12 -36.91 -21.28 -30.39
C LEU A 12 -36.20 -22.09 -31.49
N LEU A 13 -34.88 -22.26 -31.41
CA LEU A 13 -34.11 -23.07 -32.36
C LEU A 13 -34.45 -24.56 -32.25
N THR A 14 -34.61 -25.07 -31.02
CA THR A 14 -35.04 -26.45 -30.80
C THR A 14 -36.47 -26.67 -31.30
N GLU A 15 -37.40 -25.75 -31.07
CA GLU A 15 -38.77 -25.78 -31.62
C GLU A 15 -38.76 -25.76 -33.15
N TYR A 16 -38.00 -24.86 -33.78
CA TYR A 16 -37.83 -24.81 -35.23
C TYR A 16 -37.28 -26.14 -35.81
N SER A 17 -36.29 -26.73 -35.14
CA SER A 17 -35.72 -28.02 -35.55
C SER A 17 -36.72 -29.18 -35.43
N GLN A 18 -37.62 -29.13 -34.44
CA GLN A 18 -38.66 -30.15 -34.25
C GLN A 18 -39.77 -29.99 -35.29
N LEU A 19 -40.21 -28.76 -35.55
CA LEU A 19 -41.23 -28.46 -36.56
C LEU A 19 -40.79 -28.82 -37.98
N THR A 20 -39.53 -28.55 -38.33
CA THR A 20 -38.97 -28.95 -39.63
C THR A 20 -38.90 -30.47 -39.78
N ARG A 21 -38.48 -31.21 -38.74
CA ARG A 21 -38.51 -32.68 -38.73
C ARG A 21 -39.93 -33.22 -38.89
N GLN A 22 -40.92 -32.64 -38.20
CA GLN A 22 -42.33 -33.02 -38.31
C GLN A 22 -42.90 -32.72 -39.71
N PHE A 23 -42.51 -31.59 -40.31
CA PHE A 23 -42.90 -31.25 -41.68
C PHE A 23 -42.38 -32.29 -42.69
N PHE A 24 -41.09 -32.63 -42.64
CA PHE A 24 -40.54 -33.66 -43.53
C PHE A 24 -41.17 -35.04 -43.31
N GLN A 25 -41.43 -35.42 -42.05
CA GLN A 25 -42.15 -36.66 -41.73
C GLN A 25 -43.58 -36.69 -42.27
N SER A 26 -44.29 -35.55 -42.23
CA SER A 26 -45.63 -35.43 -42.80
C SER A 26 -45.60 -35.54 -44.33
N LEU A 27 -44.58 -34.97 -44.99
CA LEU A 27 -44.42 -35.03 -46.44
C LEU A 27 -44.06 -36.44 -46.93
N THR A 28 -43.19 -37.15 -46.19
CA THR A 28 -42.88 -38.56 -46.49
C THR A 28 -44.09 -39.46 -46.29
N ALA A 29 -44.88 -39.23 -45.24
CA ALA A 29 -46.12 -40.00 -44.99
C ALA A 29 -47.18 -39.78 -46.09
N ILE A 30 -47.27 -38.56 -46.63
CA ILE A 30 -48.14 -38.25 -47.77
C ILE A 30 -47.61 -38.91 -49.06
N ALA A 31 -46.29 -38.89 -49.30
CA ALA A 31 -45.67 -39.48 -50.48
C ALA A 31 -45.77 -41.02 -50.50
N GLU A 32 -45.75 -41.68 -49.34
CA GLU A 32 -45.88 -43.13 -49.19
C GLU A 32 -47.33 -43.63 -49.21
N ASN A 33 -48.32 -42.74 -49.38
CA ASN A 33 -49.76 -43.05 -49.49
C ASN A 33 -50.34 -43.85 -48.30
N THR A 34 -49.71 -43.77 -47.12
CA THR A 34 -50.18 -44.36 -45.86
C THR A 34 -51.23 -43.48 -45.18
N SER A 35 -52.18 -42.94 -45.94
CA SER A 35 -53.29 -42.16 -45.40
C SER A 35 -54.40 -43.09 -44.90
N THR A 36 -54.23 -43.64 -43.70
CA THR A 36 -55.35 -44.16 -42.91
C THR A 36 -55.48 -43.36 -41.62
N THR A 37 -56.58 -42.59 -41.55
CA THR A 37 -57.38 -42.37 -40.34
C THR A 37 -56.66 -41.70 -39.17
N THR A 38 -56.88 -40.38 -39.09
CA THR A 38 -57.15 -39.63 -37.85
C THR A 38 -56.28 -39.96 -36.64
N ASP A 39 -55.11 -39.35 -36.57
CA ASP A 39 -54.47 -39.03 -35.29
C ASP A 39 -54.42 -37.50 -35.10
N PRO A 40 -54.74 -36.98 -33.91
CA PRO A 40 -54.74 -35.53 -33.60
C PRO A 40 -53.34 -34.89 -33.62
N LEU A 41 -52.31 -35.64 -34.01
CA LEU A 41 -50.90 -35.24 -34.10
C LEU A 41 -50.44 -34.95 -35.54
N GLN A 42 -51.19 -35.34 -36.57
CA GLN A 42 -50.89 -35.01 -37.96
C GLN A 42 -51.60 -33.72 -38.37
N GLN A 43 -51.00 -32.59 -38.01
CA GLN A 43 -51.41 -31.29 -38.53
C GLN A 43 -51.20 -31.25 -40.04
N ALA A 44 -52.15 -30.67 -40.77
CA ALA A 44 -52.02 -30.45 -42.21
C ALA A 44 -50.67 -29.75 -42.50
N PRO A 45 -49.96 -30.10 -43.60
CA PRO A 45 -48.66 -29.50 -43.92
C PRO A 45 -48.73 -27.96 -43.95
N ASP A 46 -49.86 -27.41 -44.36
CA ASP A 46 -50.13 -25.96 -44.35
C ASP A 46 -50.13 -25.33 -42.96
N GLN A 47 -50.55 -26.06 -41.91
CA GLN A 47 -50.51 -25.59 -40.53
C GLN A 47 -49.09 -25.65 -39.94
N LEU A 48 -48.30 -26.64 -40.33
CA LEU A 48 -46.89 -26.74 -39.95
C LEU A 48 -46.07 -25.62 -40.57
N VAL A 49 -46.30 -25.30 -41.86
CA VAL A 49 -45.63 -24.18 -42.54
C VAL A 49 -45.95 -22.85 -41.86
N LYS A 50 -47.21 -22.60 -41.49
CA LYS A 50 -47.59 -21.39 -40.74
C LYS A 50 -46.89 -21.28 -39.39
N ARG A 51 -46.78 -22.39 -38.65
CA ARG A 51 -46.04 -22.41 -37.39
C ARG A 51 -44.55 -22.16 -37.57
N ILE A 52 -43.94 -22.70 -38.62
CA ILE A 52 -42.54 -22.46 -38.97
C ILE A 52 -42.32 -20.97 -39.26
N THR A 53 -43.20 -20.34 -40.04
CA THR A 53 -43.10 -18.89 -40.32
C THR A 53 -43.30 -18.04 -39.06
N ASP A 54 -44.17 -18.45 -38.14
CA ASP A 54 -44.39 -17.76 -36.88
C ASP A 54 -43.17 -17.86 -35.95
N VAL A 55 -42.52 -19.04 -35.90
CA VAL A 55 -41.28 -19.24 -35.13
C VAL A 55 -40.12 -18.48 -35.76
N ASP A 56 -40.03 -18.44 -37.09
CA ASP A 56 -39.01 -17.66 -37.80
C ASP A 56 -39.16 -16.15 -37.54
N ALA A 57 -40.38 -15.63 -37.58
CA ALA A 57 -40.66 -14.23 -37.22
C ALA A 57 -40.27 -13.91 -35.76
N ARG A 58 -40.49 -14.86 -34.83
CA ARG A 58 -40.05 -14.71 -33.44
C ARG A 58 -38.53 -14.74 -33.30
N LEU A 59 -37.85 -15.60 -34.07
CA LEU A 59 -36.38 -15.68 -34.08
C LEU A 59 -35.78 -14.38 -34.61
N GLN A 60 -36.32 -13.84 -35.70
CA GLN A 60 -35.91 -12.53 -36.23
C GLN A 60 -36.07 -11.41 -35.19
N SER A 61 -37.21 -11.36 -34.48
CA SER A 61 -37.40 -10.38 -33.39
C SER A 61 -36.39 -10.54 -32.25
N ALA A 62 -36.05 -11.79 -31.88
CA ALA A 62 -35.06 -12.06 -30.85
C ALA A 62 -33.63 -11.68 -31.28
N LEU A 63 -33.30 -11.83 -32.57
CA LEU A 63 -32.03 -11.36 -33.13
C LEU A 63 -31.92 -9.84 -33.09
N GLU A 64 -32.98 -9.11 -33.46
CA GLU A 64 -33.01 -7.65 -33.34
C GLU A 64 -32.82 -7.20 -31.88
N GLU A 65 -33.45 -7.89 -30.92
CA GLU A 65 -33.24 -7.66 -29.49
C GLU A 65 -31.76 -7.90 -29.11
N ILE A 66 -31.12 -8.97 -29.59
CA ILE A 66 -29.70 -9.26 -29.35
C ILE A 66 -28.82 -8.12 -29.86
N GLU A 67 -29.02 -7.67 -31.08
CA GLU A 67 -28.20 -6.61 -31.66
C GLU A 67 -28.30 -5.32 -30.84
N GLN A 68 -29.51 -4.96 -30.40
CA GLN A 68 -29.72 -3.83 -29.51
C GLN A 68 -29.02 -4.02 -28.15
N HIS A 69 -29.11 -5.21 -27.57
CA HIS A 69 -28.43 -5.53 -26.31
C HIS A 69 -26.91 -5.47 -26.45
N GLN A 70 -26.35 -5.98 -27.55
CA GLN A 70 -24.91 -5.91 -27.82
C GLN A 70 -24.44 -4.46 -28.00
N ALA A 71 -25.19 -3.64 -28.74
CA ALA A 71 -24.87 -2.23 -28.92
C ALA A 71 -24.90 -1.46 -27.58
N ARG A 72 -25.90 -1.74 -26.72
CA ARG A 72 -25.95 -1.18 -25.36
C ARG A 72 -24.79 -1.67 -24.51
N GLN A 73 -24.45 -2.96 -24.57
CA GLN A 73 -23.36 -3.53 -23.78
C GLN A 73 -22.02 -2.92 -24.16
N GLN A 74 -21.75 -2.73 -25.45
CA GLN A 74 -20.54 -2.02 -25.91
C GLN A 74 -20.49 -0.60 -25.35
N ARG A 75 -21.64 0.09 -25.31
CA ARG A 75 -21.71 1.44 -24.73
C ARG A 75 -21.50 1.45 -23.22
N ILE A 76 -22.02 0.45 -22.50
CA ILE A 76 -21.78 0.27 -21.06
C ILE A 76 -20.30 0.06 -20.79
N ILE A 77 -19.64 -0.82 -21.56
CA ILE A 77 -18.20 -1.08 -21.42
C ILE A 77 -17.40 0.20 -21.70
N ALA A 78 -17.73 0.94 -22.77
CA ALA A 78 -17.05 2.20 -23.08
C ALA A 78 -17.18 3.25 -21.96
N VAL A 79 -18.38 3.38 -21.37
CA VAL A 79 -18.60 4.28 -20.23
C VAL A 79 -17.87 3.79 -18.97
N GLN A 80 -17.81 2.47 -18.75
CA GLN A 80 -17.07 1.90 -17.63
C GLN A 80 -15.56 2.17 -17.76
N ASP A 81 -15.01 2.01 -18.96
CA ASP A 81 -13.61 2.33 -19.24
C ASP A 81 -13.33 3.83 -19.03
N GLU A 82 -14.25 4.70 -19.46
CA GLU A 82 -14.15 6.15 -19.21
C GLU A 82 -14.15 6.47 -17.70
N ILE A 83 -15.05 5.84 -16.93
CA ILE A 83 -15.10 5.99 -15.47
C ILE A 83 -13.77 5.54 -14.84
N GLN A 84 -13.22 4.40 -15.26
CA GLN A 84 -11.95 3.91 -14.76
C GLN A 84 -10.79 4.87 -15.08
N GLN A 85 -10.77 5.46 -16.28
CA GLN A 85 -9.78 6.46 -16.66
C GLN A 85 -9.88 7.72 -15.77
N HIS A 86 -11.09 8.22 -15.53
CA HIS A 86 -11.31 9.37 -14.64
C HIS A 86 -10.92 9.06 -13.19
N GLN A 87 -11.20 7.85 -12.69
CA GLN A 87 -10.77 7.42 -11.37
C GLN A 87 -9.26 7.37 -11.24
N ALA A 88 -8.56 6.81 -12.24
CA ALA A 88 -7.10 6.79 -12.26
C ALA A 88 -6.52 8.23 -12.27
N ALA A 89 -7.09 9.12 -13.08
CA ALA A 89 -6.69 10.53 -13.11
C ALA A 89 -6.92 11.22 -11.75
N LEU A 90 -8.08 11.00 -11.10
CA LEU A 90 -8.39 11.56 -9.80
C LEU A 90 -7.39 11.10 -8.73
N LEU A 91 -7.09 9.80 -8.69
CA LEU A 91 -6.11 9.26 -7.74
C LEU A 91 -4.73 9.88 -7.94
N SER A 92 -4.27 10.04 -9.19
CA SER A 92 -3.00 10.70 -9.50
C SER A 92 -2.98 12.16 -9.07
N LEU A 93 -4.11 12.86 -9.17
CA LEU A 93 -4.24 14.26 -8.73
C LEU A 93 -4.20 14.36 -7.21
N VAL A 94 -4.87 13.45 -6.50
CA VAL A 94 -4.85 13.37 -5.03
C VAL A 94 -3.43 13.07 -4.52
N GLU A 95 -2.73 12.14 -5.16
CA GLU A 95 -1.33 11.83 -4.85
C GLU A 95 -0.45 13.07 -4.99
N ARG A 96 -0.52 13.74 -6.15
CA ARG A 96 0.24 14.97 -6.41
C ARG A 96 -0.10 16.10 -5.43
N LEU A 97 -1.37 16.21 -5.02
CA LEU A 97 -1.79 17.21 -4.03
C LEU A 97 -1.21 16.88 -2.65
N ASN A 98 -1.19 15.61 -2.26
CA ASN A 98 -0.57 15.17 -1.00
C ASN A 98 0.94 15.41 -1.00
N GLU A 99 1.64 15.13 -2.10
CA GLU A 99 3.06 15.45 -2.24
C GLU A 99 3.32 16.96 -2.14
N ALA A 100 2.51 17.78 -2.84
CA ALA A 100 2.62 19.23 -2.76
C ALA A 100 2.36 19.75 -1.33
N ARG A 101 1.38 19.16 -0.63
CA ARG A 101 1.12 19.47 0.78
C ARG A 101 2.32 19.09 1.66
N GLU A 102 2.87 17.91 1.50
CA GLU A 102 4.01 17.44 2.31
C GLU A 102 5.26 18.31 2.09
N THR A 103 5.52 18.73 0.85
CA THR A 103 6.62 19.67 0.57
C THR A 103 6.40 21.03 1.22
N LEU A 104 5.18 21.59 1.13
CA LEU A 104 4.85 22.85 1.81
C LEU A 104 4.95 22.73 3.34
N ASP A 105 4.50 21.62 3.92
CA ASP A 105 4.61 21.38 5.36
C ASP A 105 6.10 21.31 5.78
N LYS A 106 6.95 20.63 5.00
CA LYS A 106 8.40 20.59 5.24
C LYS A 106 9.01 21.99 5.21
N GLU A 107 8.75 22.77 4.17
CA GLU A 107 9.23 24.15 4.04
C GLU A 107 8.75 25.04 5.18
N LEU A 108 7.47 24.93 5.58
CA LEU A 108 6.91 25.68 6.69
C LEU A 108 7.58 25.31 8.02
N THR A 109 7.81 24.02 8.27
CA THR A 109 8.55 23.60 9.48
C THR A 109 9.99 24.10 9.47
N GLN A 110 10.67 24.12 8.32
CA GLN A 110 12.02 24.66 8.18
C GLN A 110 12.05 26.15 8.43
N ALA A 111 11.16 26.92 7.78
CA ALA A 111 11.03 28.36 7.99
C ALA A 111 10.71 28.70 9.46
N SER A 112 9.87 27.90 10.13
CA SER A 112 9.59 28.07 11.56
C SER A 112 10.82 27.81 12.44
N LYS A 113 11.63 26.80 12.12
CA LYS A 113 12.90 26.53 12.82
C LYS A 113 13.90 27.66 12.60
N GLU A 114 14.04 28.14 11.37
CA GLU A 114 14.90 29.27 11.02
C GLU A 114 14.48 30.52 11.78
N GLN A 115 13.18 30.86 11.77
CA GLN A 115 12.65 32.00 12.50
C GLN A 115 12.95 31.90 14.01
N LYS A 116 12.80 30.72 14.62
CA LYS A 116 13.17 30.50 16.03
C LYS A 116 14.66 30.68 16.27
N SER A 117 15.51 30.22 15.34
CA SER A 117 16.96 30.39 15.43
C SER A 117 17.39 31.86 15.30
N ILE A 118 16.74 32.63 14.42
CA ILE A 118 16.97 34.07 14.28
C ILE A 118 16.54 34.79 15.57
N GLN A 119 15.35 34.48 16.10
CA GLN A 119 14.91 35.07 17.36
C GLN A 119 15.82 34.71 18.54
N PHE A 120 16.40 33.51 18.53
CA PHE A 120 17.40 33.12 19.53
C PHE A 120 18.68 33.93 19.35
N ALA A 121 19.18 34.04 18.11
CA ALA A 121 20.35 34.83 17.77
C ALA A 121 20.17 36.31 18.17
N ASP A 122 19.01 36.91 17.90
CA ASP A 122 18.69 38.30 18.29
C ASP A 122 18.68 38.48 19.82
N LYS A 123 18.23 37.47 20.57
CA LYS A 123 18.25 37.48 22.04
C LYS A 123 19.66 37.27 22.60
N THR A 124 20.49 36.51 21.90
CA THR A 124 21.88 36.29 22.30
C THR A 124 22.76 37.42 21.78
N ASN A 125 23.23 38.28 22.68
CA ASN A 125 24.17 39.34 22.31
C ASN A 125 25.60 38.77 22.13
N VAL A 126 25.83 38.02 21.05
CA VAL A 126 27.16 37.49 20.70
C VAL A 126 27.68 38.26 19.49
N ASP A 127 28.90 38.80 19.59
CA ASP A 127 29.53 39.51 18.49
C ASP A 127 30.08 38.53 17.44
N PHE A 128 29.98 38.93 16.17
CA PHE A 128 30.49 38.15 15.05
C PHE A 128 32.00 37.90 15.15
N SER A 129 32.74 38.88 15.68
CA SER A 129 34.19 38.80 15.85
C SER A 129 34.60 37.66 16.80
N ASP A 130 33.86 37.48 17.90
CA ASP A 130 34.08 36.41 18.88
C ASP A 130 33.82 35.04 18.28
N ILE A 131 32.73 34.91 17.51
CA ILE A 131 32.39 33.66 16.80
C ILE A 131 33.49 33.28 15.82
N LEU A 132 33.98 34.23 15.02
CA LEU A 132 35.04 33.96 14.04
C LEU A 132 36.36 33.56 14.73
N SER A 133 36.70 34.25 15.82
CA SER A 133 37.90 33.94 16.61
C SER A 133 37.83 32.54 17.23
N TYR A 134 36.65 32.15 17.72
CA TYR A 134 36.43 30.85 18.36
C TYR A 134 36.35 29.73 17.32
N ALA A 135 35.68 29.96 16.19
CA ALA A 135 35.63 29.03 15.06
C ALA A 135 37.04 28.75 14.50
N SER A 136 37.89 29.78 14.38
CA SER A 136 39.29 29.60 13.98
C SER A 136 40.09 28.72 14.97
N LYS A 137 39.84 28.87 16.28
CA LYS A 137 40.44 27.99 17.31
C LYS A 137 39.93 26.56 17.19
N LEU A 138 38.63 26.36 17.01
CA LEU A 138 38.00 25.05 16.86
C LEU A 138 38.43 24.32 15.58
N SER A 139 38.65 25.04 14.48
CA SER A 139 39.00 24.46 13.18
C SER A 139 40.23 23.56 13.22
N LYS A 140 41.15 23.78 14.16
CA LYS A 140 42.35 22.94 14.37
C LYS A 140 42.03 21.54 14.90
N TYR A 141 40.86 21.38 15.53
CA TYR A 141 40.43 20.16 16.22
C TYR A 141 39.28 19.44 15.52
N THR A 142 38.49 20.15 14.70
CA THR A 142 37.21 19.64 14.19
C THR A 142 37.28 19.02 12.80
N SER A 143 38.30 19.31 11.99
CA SER A 143 38.40 18.76 10.64
C SER A 143 39.84 18.44 10.27
N ALA A 144 40.08 17.18 9.91
CA ALA A 144 41.36 16.78 9.34
C ALA A 144 41.50 17.41 7.94
N PRO A 145 42.61 18.09 7.65
CA PRO A 145 42.88 18.66 6.33
C PRO A 145 42.72 17.61 5.21
N PRO A 146 42.28 18.01 4.00
CA PRO A 146 42.20 17.09 2.87
C PRO A 146 43.58 16.49 2.57
N GLY A 147 43.69 15.16 2.62
CA GLY A 147 44.95 14.43 2.45
C GLY A 147 45.70 14.10 3.75
N PHE A 148 45.09 14.26 4.92
CA PHE A 148 45.69 13.88 6.20
C PHE A 148 45.86 12.35 6.33
N ASP A 149 47.09 11.87 6.22
CA ASP A 149 47.48 10.50 6.52
C ASP A 149 48.21 10.45 7.88
N GLN A 150 47.57 9.84 8.88
CA GLN A 150 48.07 9.68 10.25
C GLN A 150 49.42 8.95 10.33
N MET A 151 49.78 8.17 9.30
CA MET A 151 51.01 7.39 9.24
C MET A 151 52.20 8.16 8.65
N SER A 152 51.93 9.23 7.91
CA SER A 152 52.96 10.04 7.26
C SER A 152 53.46 11.13 8.21
N ASN A 153 54.61 10.90 8.83
CA ASN A 153 55.22 11.80 9.83
C ASN A 153 55.78 13.10 9.23
N ASP A 154 55.55 13.35 7.93
CA ASP A 154 56.15 14.43 7.14
C ASP A 154 55.24 15.66 6.99
N PHE A 155 54.00 15.61 7.47
CA PHE A 155 53.05 16.72 7.32
C PHE A 155 53.05 17.64 8.54
N LYS A 156 53.67 18.82 8.37
CA LYS A 156 53.51 20.00 9.23
C LYS A 156 52.12 20.62 9.05
N VAL A 157 51.06 19.90 9.40
CA VAL A 157 49.72 20.49 9.40
C VAL A 157 49.21 20.55 10.83
N ASP A 158 48.72 21.73 11.22
CA ASP A 158 48.21 22.08 12.55
C ASP A 158 46.88 21.37 12.88
N PHE A 159 46.78 20.07 12.63
CA PHE A 159 45.65 19.25 13.05
C PHE A 159 45.96 18.65 14.42
N GLU A 160 45.20 19.07 15.42
CA GLU A 160 45.29 18.55 16.78
C GLU A 160 44.14 17.58 17.03
N LYS A 161 44.38 16.56 17.86
CA LYS A 161 43.34 15.60 18.19
C LYS A 161 42.17 16.29 18.91
N PRO A 162 40.92 15.87 18.66
CA PRO A 162 39.73 16.51 19.24
C PRO A 162 39.62 16.34 20.76
N TYR A 163 40.36 15.40 21.35
CA TYR A 163 40.43 15.16 22.78
C TYR A 163 41.85 15.44 23.30
N PRO A 164 42.01 15.84 24.58
CA PRO A 164 43.32 16.09 25.14
C PRO A 164 44.17 14.81 25.22
N ASP A 165 45.40 14.87 24.74
CA ASP A 165 46.38 13.79 24.88
C ASP A 165 46.84 13.61 26.33
N GLU A 166 47.26 12.39 26.68
CA GLU A 166 47.84 12.05 28.00
C GLU A 166 48.99 13.00 28.38
N ASP A 167 49.90 13.32 27.45
CA ASP A 167 50.97 14.29 27.71
C ASP A 167 50.48 15.72 27.93
N ARG A 168 49.35 16.11 27.31
CA ARG A 168 48.71 17.42 27.56
C ARG A 168 48.01 17.42 28.91
N MET A 169 47.34 16.33 29.28
CA MET A 169 46.70 16.15 30.58
C MET A 169 47.73 16.17 31.71
N ARG A 170 48.84 15.43 31.55
CA ARG A 170 49.97 15.36 32.50
C ARG A 170 50.68 16.70 32.69
N ARG A 171 50.79 17.52 31.65
CA ARG A 171 51.34 18.88 31.75
C ARG A 171 50.32 19.90 32.26
N GLY A 172 49.04 19.54 32.34
CA GLY A 172 47.98 20.42 32.78
C GLY A 172 48.17 20.90 34.23
N LEU A 173 47.68 22.10 34.52
CA LEU A 173 47.70 22.70 35.86
C LEU A 173 47.02 21.80 36.89
N LEU A 174 45.92 21.15 36.50
CA LEU A 174 45.20 20.18 37.31
C LEU A 174 46.14 19.04 37.75
N TYR A 175 46.77 18.35 36.80
CA TYR A 175 47.69 17.25 37.10
C TYR A 175 48.85 17.70 37.99
N ARG A 176 49.46 18.86 37.71
CA ARG A 176 50.56 19.39 38.53
C ARG A 176 50.16 19.66 39.98
N GLN A 177 48.94 20.13 40.22
CA GLN A 177 48.41 20.36 41.56
C GLN A 177 48.20 19.04 42.32
N TYR A 178 47.66 18.01 41.66
CA TYR A 178 47.40 16.72 42.29
C TYR A 178 48.64 15.82 42.40
N ALA A 179 49.60 15.93 41.48
CA ALA A 179 50.85 15.15 41.48
C ALA A 179 51.79 15.55 42.63
N GLY A 180 51.70 16.79 43.13
CA GLY A 180 52.47 17.25 44.30
C GLY A 180 51.87 16.79 45.64
N THR A 181 50.58 16.45 45.68
CA THR A 181 49.85 16.05 46.90
C THR A 181 49.70 14.55 47.07
N HIS A 182 49.91 13.76 46.01
CA HIS A 182 49.78 12.31 46.04
C HIS A 182 51.14 11.66 45.81
N VAL A 183 51.76 11.19 46.89
CA VAL A 183 52.72 10.09 46.80
C VAL A 183 51.93 8.90 46.24
N LEU A 184 52.18 8.53 45.00
CA LEU A 184 51.67 7.27 44.46
C LEU A 184 52.32 6.15 45.30
N PRO A 185 51.55 5.26 45.95
CA PRO A 185 52.15 4.07 46.54
C PRO A 185 52.78 3.27 45.40
N ASN A 186 53.99 2.78 45.63
CA ASN A 186 54.67 1.87 44.73
C ASN A 186 53.72 0.68 44.50
N ILE A 187 53.15 0.58 43.29
CA ILE A 187 52.25 -0.52 42.94
C ILE A 187 53.12 -1.77 42.81
N THR A 188 53.20 -2.54 43.89
CA THR A 188 53.55 -3.96 43.80
C THR A 188 52.33 -4.73 43.29
N ASP A 189 52.59 -5.77 42.51
CA ASP A 189 51.66 -6.63 41.75
C ASP A 189 50.43 -7.19 42.52
N GLU A 190 50.33 -6.98 43.84
CA GLU A 190 49.25 -7.53 44.66
C GLU A 190 47.98 -6.67 44.69
N THR A 191 48.01 -5.43 44.21
CA THR A 191 46.83 -4.52 44.28
C THR A 191 45.88 -4.63 43.09
N VAL A 192 46.27 -5.32 42.02
CA VAL A 192 45.44 -5.47 40.80
C VAL A 192 44.29 -6.46 41.00
N GLU A 193 44.39 -7.41 41.95
CA GLU A 193 43.33 -8.37 42.23
C GLU A 193 42.17 -7.79 43.07
N HIS A 194 42.41 -6.74 43.85
CA HIS A 194 41.36 -6.17 44.70
C HIS A 194 40.44 -5.17 44.01
N LEU A 195 40.82 -4.61 42.85
CA LEU A 195 39.95 -3.72 42.08
C LEU A 195 39.02 -4.45 41.10
N SER A 196 39.34 -5.69 40.70
CA SER A 196 38.52 -6.48 39.77
C SER A 196 37.30 -7.14 40.43
N MET A 197 37.27 -7.23 41.77
CA MET A 197 36.16 -7.82 42.53
C MET A 197 35.07 -6.83 42.93
N ALA A 198 35.28 -5.51 42.82
CA ALA A 198 34.30 -4.52 43.26
C ALA A 198 33.25 -4.14 42.19
N SER A 199 33.35 -4.68 40.96
CA SER A 199 32.49 -4.30 39.83
C SER A 199 31.46 -5.35 39.41
N SER A 200 31.21 -6.41 40.20
CA SER A 200 30.39 -7.54 39.77
C SER A 200 29.10 -7.81 40.57
N GLU A 201 28.68 -6.96 41.51
CA GLU A 201 27.54 -7.30 42.41
C GLU A 201 26.29 -6.41 42.34
N ASP A 202 26.17 -5.42 41.44
CA ASP A 202 24.99 -4.52 41.40
C ASP A 202 24.36 -4.32 40.00
N GLU A 203 24.01 -5.39 39.27
CA GLU A 203 23.19 -5.28 38.03
C GLU A 203 22.05 -6.33 37.91
N GLU A 204 21.61 -6.93 39.01
CA GLU A 204 20.42 -7.79 39.01
C GLU A 204 19.49 -7.47 40.18
N ARG A 205 18.77 -6.33 40.09
CA ARG A 205 17.39 -6.12 40.57
C ARG A 205 17.09 -4.62 40.70
N ARG A 206 16.42 -4.04 39.70
CA ARG A 206 15.24 -3.14 39.81
C ARG A 206 15.01 -2.37 38.52
N GLY A 207 13.83 -2.54 37.88
CA GLY A 207 13.41 -1.61 36.84
C GLY A 207 12.32 -2.02 35.85
N SER A 208 11.62 -3.16 36.00
CA SER A 208 10.45 -3.51 35.17
C SER A 208 9.21 -3.63 36.04
N ALA A 209 8.45 -2.53 36.21
CA ALA A 209 6.99 -2.53 36.37
C ALA A 209 6.44 -1.12 36.64
N GLY A 210 5.51 -0.69 35.80
CA GLY A 210 4.56 0.40 36.04
C GLY A 210 3.98 0.90 34.72
N ALA A 211 2.67 0.91 34.45
CA ALA A 211 1.52 0.35 35.13
C ALA A 211 0.42 0.24 34.06
N ALA A 212 -0.18 -0.94 33.93
CA ALA A 212 -1.49 -1.10 33.32
C ALA A 212 -2.44 -1.45 34.45
N ASP A 213 -3.41 -0.59 34.72
CA ASP A 213 -4.69 -1.02 35.29
C ASP A 213 -5.80 -0.10 34.80
N GLY A 214 -6.93 -0.72 34.48
CA GLY A 214 -8.05 -0.12 33.76
C GLY A 214 -8.94 -1.18 33.14
N ALA A 215 -9.36 -2.16 33.94
CA ALA A 215 -10.36 -3.16 33.56
C ALA A 215 -11.77 -2.56 33.60
N SER A 216 -12.55 -2.76 32.53
CA SER A 216 -13.99 -2.98 32.62
C SER A 216 -14.41 -3.92 31.51
N GLY A 217 -14.83 -5.12 31.90
CA GLY A 217 -15.36 -6.12 30.98
C GLY A 217 -16.79 -5.81 30.54
N ASN A 218 -17.14 -6.28 29.35
CA ASN A 218 -18.41 -6.99 29.18
C ASN A 218 -18.34 -7.98 28.01
N LYS A 219 -19.15 -9.04 28.16
CA LYS A 219 -19.18 -10.31 27.42
C LYS A 219 -19.46 -10.20 25.90
N PRO A 220 -19.14 -11.26 25.14
CA PRO A 220 -19.55 -11.42 23.74
C PRO A 220 -20.92 -12.12 23.65
N ALA A 221 -21.90 -11.48 23.01
CA ALA A 221 -23.09 -12.15 22.49
C ALA A 221 -23.79 -11.24 21.46
N THR A 222 -23.93 -11.79 20.24
CA THR A 222 -25.07 -11.65 19.30
C THR A 222 -25.64 -10.26 19.01
N GLU A 223 -25.50 -9.84 17.74
CA GLU A 223 -26.45 -9.14 16.86
C GLU A 223 -25.61 -8.69 15.64
N GLU A 224 -25.60 -9.40 14.51
CA GLU A 224 -26.62 -9.31 13.46
C GLU A 224 -27.22 -7.91 13.33
N ALA A 225 -26.53 -7.03 12.61
CA ALA A 225 -27.08 -6.30 11.47
C ALA A 225 -26.04 -5.28 10.97
N GLN A 226 -25.95 -5.16 9.65
CA GLN A 226 -25.27 -4.08 8.91
C GLN A 226 -23.78 -4.28 8.66
N ASP A 227 -23.46 -5.26 7.81
CA ASP A 227 -22.50 -5.05 6.72
C ASP A 227 -22.91 -5.89 5.50
N ASN A 228 -24.20 -5.75 5.11
CA ASN A 228 -24.75 -6.29 3.87
C ASN A 228 -24.74 -5.22 2.76
N PHE A 229 -23.70 -4.38 2.69
CA PHE A 229 -23.64 -3.29 1.70
C PHE A 229 -22.76 -3.58 0.48
N TRP A 230 -22.05 -4.72 0.44
CA TRP A 230 -21.15 -5.05 -0.68
C TRP A 230 -21.33 -6.44 -1.30
N ILE A 231 -22.37 -7.20 -0.91
CA ILE A 231 -22.78 -8.39 -1.66
C ILE A 231 -23.84 -7.97 -2.69
N LEU A 232 -23.43 -7.17 -3.67
CA LEU A 232 -24.16 -7.01 -4.91
C LEU A 232 -23.34 -7.70 -6.00
N ASP A 233 -23.37 -9.03 -5.94
CA ASP A 233 -22.89 -9.87 -7.03
C ASP A 233 -23.79 -9.61 -8.25
N LEU A 234 -23.23 -8.92 -9.24
CA LEU A 234 -23.91 -8.53 -10.46
C LEU A 234 -23.74 -9.56 -11.59
N ASN A 235 -23.21 -10.77 -11.32
CA ASN A 235 -23.08 -11.83 -12.33
C ASN A 235 -23.40 -13.24 -11.78
N PRO A 236 -24.66 -13.68 -11.74
CA PRO A 236 -25.03 -15.03 -11.28
C PRO A 236 -24.86 -16.16 -12.32
N ASP A 237 -24.38 -15.90 -13.54
CA ASP A 237 -24.28 -16.92 -14.60
C ASP A 237 -22.82 -17.23 -15.00
N LEU A 238 -22.15 -18.03 -14.18
CA LEU A 238 -20.98 -18.83 -14.58
C LEU A 238 -21.18 -20.26 -14.05
N PRO A 239 -21.33 -21.27 -14.92
CA PRO A 239 -21.41 -22.66 -14.48
C PRO A 239 -20.06 -23.12 -13.95
N SER A 240 -20.05 -23.70 -12.75
CA SER A 240 -18.98 -24.56 -12.23
C SER A 240 -18.77 -25.79 -13.11
#